data_AF-A0A962C0T8-F1
#
_entry.id   AF-A0A962C0T8-F1
#
_cell.length_a   1.000
_cell.length_b   1.000
_cell.length_c   1.000
_cell.angle_alpha   90.00
_cell.angle_beta   90.00
_cell.angle_gamma   90.00
#
_symmetry.space_group_name_H-M   'P 1'
#
loop_
_entity.id
_entity.type
_entity.pdbx_description
1 polymer ?
#
loop_
_entity_poly.entity_id
_entity_poly.type
_entity_poly.pdbx_seq_one_letter_code
_entity_poly.pdbx_strand_id
1 'polypeptide(L)'
;MLETENGDAWIGTDHGLLRLRAGNFSMYDRSHGLPNDTLLRVLRDRQGAMWLCSSRGAFRVDFSQFDELDRGVRDRLSVDVVDHASGMPS
;
A
#
# COMPACT_ATOMS: atom_id res chain seq x y z
N MET A 1 -6.81 -8.15 -1.40
CA MET A 1 -6.08 -8.03 -2.68
C MET A 1 -6.75 -6.97 -3.53
N LEU A 2 -5.97 -6.20 -4.28
CA LEU A 2 -6.42 -5.22 -5.27
C LEU A 2 -5.73 -5.56 -6.59
N GLU A 3 -6.48 -5.65 -7.67
CA GLU A 3 -5.94 -5.73 -9.03
C GLU A 3 -6.17 -4.40 -9.73
N THR A 4 -5.18 -3.92 -10.47
CA THR A 4 -5.27 -2.67 -11.23
C THR A 4 -5.45 -2.95 -12.72
N GLU A 5 -5.95 -1.97 -13.46
CA GLU A 5 -6.27 -2.11 -14.90
C GLU A 5 -5.07 -2.49 -15.77
N ASN A 6 -3.85 -2.17 -15.33
CA ASN A 6 -2.60 -2.54 -16.00
C ASN A 6 -2.12 -3.98 -15.66
N GLY A 7 -2.89 -4.74 -14.89
CA GLY A 7 -2.57 -6.12 -14.51
C GLY A 7 -1.61 -6.26 -13.32
N ASP A 8 -1.30 -5.18 -12.60
CA ASP A 8 -0.58 -5.33 -11.32
C ASP A 8 -1.55 -5.88 -10.26
N ALA A 9 -1.06 -6.80 -9.42
CA ALA A 9 -1.79 -7.29 -8.27
C ALA A 9 -1.11 -6.85 -6.97
N TRP A 10 -1.91 -6.39 -6.01
CA TRP A 10 -1.49 -5.89 -4.71
C TRP A 10 -2.11 -6.71 -3.60
N ILE A 11 -1.27 -7.31 -2.78
CA ILE A 11 -1.67 -8.30 -1.79
C ILE A 11 -1.18 -7.81 -0.44
N GLY A 12 -2.11 -7.50 0.46
CA GLY A 12 -1.80 -7.31 1.86
C GLY A 12 -1.38 -8.64 2.49
N THR A 13 -0.30 -8.62 3.25
CA THR A 13 0.24 -9.78 3.97
C THR A 13 0.32 -9.46 5.46
N ASP A 14 0.76 -10.43 6.26
CA ASP A 14 1.13 -10.24 7.66
C ASP A 14 2.46 -9.49 7.85
N HIS A 15 3.22 -9.30 6.78
CA HIS A 15 4.53 -8.65 6.77
C HIS A 15 4.61 -7.40 5.89
N GLY A 16 3.47 -6.88 5.44
CA GLY A 16 3.40 -5.66 4.63
C GLY A 16 2.59 -5.84 3.35
N LEU A 17 3.05 -5.21 2.28
CA LEU A 17 2.37 -5.16 0.99
C LEU A 17 3.23 -5.81 -0.09
N LEU A 18 2.68 -6.83 -0.74
CA LEU A 18 3.29 -7.48 -1.88
C LEU A 18 2.67 -6.93 -3.16
N ARG A 19 3.53 -6.57 -4.12
CA ARG A 19 3.13 -6.23 -5.49
C ARG A 19 3.63 -7.30 -6.44
N LEU A 20 2.73 -7.83 -7.27
CA LEU A 20 3.04 -8.67 -8.41
C LEU A 20 2.83 -7.85 -9.69
N ARG A 21 3.91 -7.64 -10.45
CA ARG A 21 3.90 -6.90 -11.72
C ARG A 21 4.71 -7.66 -12.76
N ALA A 22 4.06 -8.03 -13.86
CA ALA A 22 4.71 -8.75 -14.96
C ALA A 22 5.55 -9.97 -14.51
N GLY A 23 5.04 -10.73 -13.53
CA GLY A 23 5.72 -11.91 -12.98
C GLY A 23 6.78 -11.62 -11.90
N ASN A 24 7.07 -10.36 -11.60
CA ASN A 24 8.04 -9.98 -10.56
C ASN A 24 7.34 -9.54 -9.28
N PHE A 25 7.95 -9.89 -8.15
CA PHE A 25 7.46 -9.53 -6.82
C PHE A 25 8.28 -8.38 -6.21
N SER A 26 7.60 -7.35 -5.73
CA SER A 26 8.17 -6.32 -4.84
C SER A 26 7.50 -6.41 -3.47
N MET A 27 8.28 -6.38 -2.40
CA MET A 27 7.76 -6.34 -1.02
C MET A 27 8.01 -4.97 -0.42
N TYR A 28 6.96 -4.36 0.13
CA TYR A 28 7.04 -3.13 0.91
C TYR A 28 6.63 -3.44 2.34
N ASP A 29 7.47 -3.05 3.29
CA ASP A 29 7.36 -3.44 4.70
C ASP A 29 7.87 -2.31 5.60
N ARG A 30 8.24 -2.66 6.84
CA ARG A 30 8.78 -1.71 7.82
C ARG A 30 10.06 -1.00 7.36
N SER A 31 10.93 -1.65 6.58
CA SER A 31 12.15 -0.97 6.11
C SER A 31 11.81 0.16 5.14
N HIS A 32 10.73 0.00 4.38
CA HIS A 32 10.21 0.97 3.43
C HIS A 32 9.28 2.01 4.08
N GLY A 33 9.04 1.93 5.39
CA GLY A 33 8.22 2.90 6.13
C GLY A 33 6.77 2.49 6.36
N LEU A 34 6.34 1.30 5.92
CA LEU A 34 5.04 0.79 6.35
C LEU A 34 5.05 0.42 7.84
N PRO A 35 3.91 0.56 8.54
CA PRO A 35 3.73 -0.01 9.86
C PRO A 35 3.89 -1.53 9.84
N ASN A 36 4.43 -2.09 10.91
CA ASN A 36 4.52 -3.55 11.07
C ASN A 36 3.18 -4.12 11.52
N ASP A 37 2.24 -4.22 10.60
CA ASP A 37 0.87 -4.68 10.83
C ASP A 37 0.39 -5.60 9.71
N THR A 38 -0.54 -6.50 10.05
CA THR A 38 -1.23 -7.35 9.09
C THR A 38 -2.20 -6.53 8.25
N LEU A 39 -1.97 -6.48 6.94
CA LEU A 39 -2.84 -5.79 5.99
C LEU A 39 -3.99 -6.71 5.56
N LEU A 40 -5.19 -6.36 6.00
CA LEU A 40 -6.43 -7.10 5.75
C LEU A 40 -7.10 -6.70 4.43
N ARG A 41 -6.95 -5.44 4.02
CA ARG A 41 -7.55 -4.90 2.80
C ARG A 41 -6.63 -3.88 2.16
N VAL A 42 -6.64 -3.87 0.83
CA VAL A 42 -5.92 -2.90 -0.01
C VAL A 42 -6.95 -2.31 -0.96
N LEU A 43 -7.03 -0.98 -1.04
CA LEU A 43 -7.93 -0.26 -1.92
C LEU A 43 -7.18 0.89 -2.58
N ARG A 44 -7.67 1.33 -3.73
CA ARG A 44 -7.21 2.56 -4.38
C ARG A 44 -8.42 3.49 -4.54
N ASP A 45 -8.28 4.73 -4.11
CA ASP A 45 -9.32 5.73 -4.30
C ASP A 45 -9.18 6.45 -5.65
N ARG A 46 -10.16 7.30 -5.96
CA ARG A 46 -10.17 8.10 -7.20
C ARG A 46 -9.17 9.24 -7.22
N GLN A 47 -8.61 9.60 -6.06
CA GLN A 47 -7.60 10.65 -5.93
C GLN A 47 -6.18 10.10 -6.14
N GLY A 48 -6.04 8.77 -6.30
CA GLY A 48 -4.77 8.11 -6.52
C GLY A 48 -4.08 7.71 -5.22
N ALA A 49 -4.75 7.75 -4.08
CA ALA A 49 -4.21 7.21 -2.84
C ALA A 49 -4.51 5.71 -2.73
N MET A 50 -3.53 4.98 -2.22
CA MET A 50 -3.69 3.60 -1.78
C MET A 50 -4.00 3.57 -0.29
N TRP A 51 -5.07 2.86 0.05
CA TRP A 51 -5.52 2.64 1.40
C TRP A 51 -5.14 1.22 1.83
N LEU A 52 -4.39 1.12 2.92
CA LEU A 52 -3.90 -0.11 3.52
C LEU A 52 -4.59 -0.29 4.87
N CYS A 53 -5.55 -1.21 4.95
CA CYS A 53 -6.35 -1.42 6.15
C CYS A 53 -5.77 -2.56 6.97
N SER A 54 -5.52 -2.32 8.25
CA SER A 54 -5.12 -3.32 9.24
C SER A 54 -6.18 -3.45 10.34
N SER A 55 -5.98 -4.39 11.26
CA SER A 55 -6.79 -4.48 12.49
C SER A 55 -6.55 -3.33 13.47
N ARG A 56 -5.47 -2.55 13.29
CA ARG A 56 -5.07 -1.45 14.19
C ARG A 56 -5.37 -0.06 13.63
N GLY A 57 -5.97 0.01 12.45
CA GLY A 57 -6.29 1.25 11.76
C GLY A 57 -5.96 1.18 10.28
N ALA A 58 -5.97 2.34 9.64
CA ALA A 58 -5.75 2.46 8.22
C ALA A 58 -4.59 3.39 7.92
N PHE A 59 -3.95 3.13 6.80
CA PHE A 59 -2.83 3.90 6.32
C PHE A 59 -3.10 4.34 4.89
N ARG A 60 -2.79 5.59 4.59
CA ARG A 60 -2.91 6.15 3.24
C ARG A 60 -1.52 6.47 2.72
N VAL A 61 -1.26 6.03 1.49
CA VAL A 61 0.00 6.26 0.78
C VAL A 61 -0.33 6.71 -0.64
N ASP A 62 0.35 7.71 -1.16
CA ASP A 62 0.20 8.06 -2.58
C ASP A 62 0.67 6.89 -3.45
N PHE A 63 -0.17 6.44 -4.39
CA PHE A 63 0.10 5.26 -5.21
C PHE A 63 1.39 5.39 -6.04
N SER A 64 1.78 6.60 -6.44
CA SER A 64 3.00 6.84 -7.22
C SER A 64 4.28 6.51 -6.44
N GLN A 65 4.26 6.60 -5.11
CA GLN A 65 5.45 6.34 -4.28
C GLN A 65 5.96 4.91 -4.40
N PHE A 66 5.10 3.94 -4.70
CA PHE A 66 5.53 2.55 -4.91
C PHE A 66 6.31 2.39 -6.22
N ASP A 67 5.93 3.10 -7.28
CA ASP A 67 6.70 3.13 -8.53
C ASP A 67 8.03 3.89 -8.33
N GLU A 68 8.07 4.92 -7.48
CA GLU A 68 9.30 5.62 -7.11
C GLU A 68 10.27 4.73 -6.32
N LEU A 69 9.74 3.90 -5.41
CA LEU A 69 10.52 2.88 -4.69
C LEU A 69 11.10 1.82 -5.63
N ASP A 70 10.27 1.27 -6.51
CA ASP A 70 10.71 0.26 -7.48
C ASP A 70 11.82 0.79 -8.40
N ARG A 71 11.81 2.10 -8.69
CA ARG A 71 12.83 2.78 -9.50
C ARG A 71 14.06 3.23 -8.71
N GLY A 72 14.04 3.12 -7.37
CA GLY A 72 15.10 3.62 -6.50
C GLY A 72 15.23 5.15 -6.46
N VAL A 73 14.17 5.88 -6.84
CA VAL A 73 14.12 7.36 -6.73
C VAL A 73 13.75 7.79 -5.30
N ARG A 74 13.12 6.89 -4.56
CA ARG A 74 12.69 7.05 -3.17
C ARG A 74 13.13 5.82 -2.39
N ASP A 75 13.55 6.02 -1.15
CA ASP A 75 13.93 4.92 -0.24
C ASP A 75 12.82 4.54 0.75
N ARG A 76 11.89 5.47 1.02
CA ARG A 76 10.81 5.28 2.01
C ARG A 76 9.49 5.92 1.61
N LEU A 77 8.40 5.24 1.95
CA LEU A 77 7.03 5.74 1.88
C LEU A 77 6.79 6.84 2.91
N SER A 78 6.10 7.88 2.49
CA SER A 78 5.37 8.78 3.37
C SER A 78 3.98 8.18 3.61
N VAL A 79 3.72 7.79 4.85
CA VAL A 79 2.51 7.10 5.26
C VAL A 79 1.69 8.02 6.17
N ASP A 80 0.48 8.34 5.73
CA ASP A 80 -0.49 9.02 6.58
C ASP A 80 -1.27 7.98 7.38
N VAL A 81 -1.22 8.08 8.71
CA VAL A 81 -2.06 7.24 9.58
C VAL A 81 -3.46 7.87 9.65
N VAL A 82 -4.48 7.10 9.28
CA VAL A 82 -5.87 7.54 9.27
C VAL A 82 -6.61 6.82 10.39
N ASP A 83 -7.22 7.61 11.28
CA ASP A 83 -8.06 7.06 12.35
C ASP A 83 -9.41 6.57 11.81
N HIS A 84 -10.09 5.73 12.59
CA HIS A 84 -11.39 5.16 12.22
C HIS A 84 -12.50 6.20 11.95
N ALA A 85 -12.31 7.47 12.33
CA ALA A 85 -13.34 8.50 12.28
C ALA A 85 -13.28 9.40 11.03
N SER A 86 -12.20 9.36 10.23
CA SER A 86 -11.85 10.50 9.37
C SER A 86 -11.81 10.29 7.85
N GLY A 87 -12.26 9.16 7.28
CA GLY A 87 -12.58 9.14 5.84
C GLY A 87 -12.14 7.94 5.04
N MET A 88 -12.39 6.74 5.54
CA MET A 88 -12.26 5.54 4.70
C MET A 88 -13.36 5.56 3.62
N PRO A 89 -13.01 5.50 2.32
CA PRO A 89 -14.01 5.35 1.28
C PRO A 89 -14.72 3.99 1.43
N SER A 90 -16.05 3.99 1.33
CA SER A 90 -16.91 2.79 1.39
C SER A 90 -16.81 1.93 0.14
#